data_AF-A0A914ZZB0-F1
#
_entry.id   AF-A0A914ZZB0-F1
#
_cell.length_a   1.000
_cell.length_b   1.000
_cell.length_c   1.000
_cell.angle_alpha   90.00
_cell.angle_beta   90.00
_cell.angle_gamma   90.00
#
_symmetry.space_group_name_H-M   'P 1'
#
loop_
_entity.id
_entity.type
_entity.pdbx_description
1 polymer ?
#
loop_
_entity_poly.entity_id
_entity_poly.type
_entity_poly.pdbx_seq_one_letter_code
_entity_poly.pdbx_strand_id
1 'polypeptide(L)'
;MLVQRLSEADVSLYQPSLEMMRTLIRASTTSMTSVPKPLKFMRPHYAKMKQIYKKMTDGPDKKLCADVISVLAMTSDDKNDCINYRLKGMLEPIGDWGHEYVRHLSMQMAEEWRTCSGATELDKARREELLTLARDVVGHNMKHNAEVEACDLLIEIERLDLLLNFVEEIDHARVCLYLLSCSPFTPDPDNRVLIKTSKDIFLKFSRKFEALRCAIMLNDVAVIREIFISTEDMLMKKQMALLLARHQIFLDLSNVEKGDKLAELNSNSDLHSYFHSLVTELDILEAKTPDAIYKSHLEQARPFASAPDCARMNLAAVFVNGFVNCAFGTDKMMSDADSANRWFYKNKDFGMFFLSCMRFWLVCFNAVIDTCTYDTNHIYGLAIKGGE
;
A
#
# COMPACT_ATOMS: atom_id res chain seq x y z
N MET A 1 13.34 -43.47 23.28
CA MET A 1 14.51 -43.50 24.18
C MET A 1 14.57 -42.27 25.10
N LEU A 2 14.75 -41.04 24.61
CA LEU A 2 14.84 -39.84 25.49
C LEU A 2 13.58 -39.60 26.34
N VAL A 3 12.38 -39.78 25.77
CA VAL A 3 11.11 -39.68 26.53
C VAL A 3 10.97 -40.80 27.58
N GLN A 4 11.56 -41.98 27.34
CA GLN A 4 11.55 -43.08 28.33
C GLN A 4 12.47 -42.76 29.50
N ARG A 5 13.64 -42.16 29.23
CA ARG A 5 14.56 -41.66 30.27
C ARG A 5 13.92 -40.59 31.16
N LEU A 6 13.04 -39.76 30.59
CA LEU A 6 12.25 -38.79 31.34
C LEU A 6 11.11 -39.41 32.17
N SER A 7 10.77 -40.69 31.93
CA SER A 7 9.79 -41.44 32.73
C SER A 7 10.42 -42.22 33.88
N GLU A 8 11.75 -42.37 33.87
CA GLU A 8 12.53 -42.98 34.94
C GLU A 8 12.66 -42.02 36.14
N ALA A 9 12.92 -42.53 37.33
CA ALA A 9 12.92 -41.74 38.58
C ALA A 9 14.19 -40.89 38.78
N ASP A 10 15.24 -41.09 37.97
CA ASP A 10 16.52 -40.40 38.10
C ASP A 10 16.46 -38.97 37.57
N VAL A 11 16.34 -38.01 38.49
CA VAL A 11 16.29 -36.56 38.20
C VAL A 11 17.57 -36.07 37.52
N SER A 12 18.72 -36.70 37.78
CA SER A 12 20.00 -36.35 37.16
C SER A 12 20.04 -36.57 35.65
N LEU A 13 19.18 -37.45 35.12
CA LEU A 13 19.11 -37.76 33.69
C LEU A 13 18.13 -36.85 32.94
N TYR A 14 17.33 -36.04 33.65
CA TYR A 14 16.31 -35.19 33.04
C TYR A 14 16.95 -34.05 32.24
N GLN A 15 17.88 -33.31 32.84
CA GLN A 15 18.57 -32.20 32.19
C GLN A 15 19.28 -32.61 30.88
N PRO A 16 20.19 -33.61 30.84
CA PRO A 16 20.86 -34.00 29.60
C PRO A 16 19.91 -34.58 28.56
N SER A 17 18.84 -35.27 28.98
CA SER A 17 17.84 -35.82 28.05
C SER A 17 17.03 -34.72 27.37
N LEU A 18 16.68 -33.66 28.10
CA LEU A 18 15.94 -32.52 27.57
C LEU A 18 16.84 -31.61 26.69
N GLU A 19 18.09 -31.39 27.08
CA GLU A 19 19.07 -30.63 26.26
C GLU A 19 19.39 -31.35 24.95
N MET A 20 19.55 -32.68 24.98
CA MET A 20 19.72 -33.47 23.77
C MET A 20 18.47 -33.39 22.88
N MET A 21 17.28 -33.46 23.45
CA MET A 21 16.02 -33.32 22.71
C MET A 21 15.90 -31.94 22.05
N ARG A 22 16.25 -30.88 22.79
CA ARG A 22 16.33 -29.50 22.27
C ARG A 22 17.29 -29.40 21.09
N THR A 23 18.50 -29.92 21.23
CA THR A 23 19.52 -29.88 20.17
C THR A 23 19.05 -30.61 18.91
N LEU A 24 18.43 -31.78 19.05
CA LEU A 24 17.89 -32.55 17.93
C LEU A 24 16.73 -31.84 17.22
N ILE A 25 15.84 -31.19 17.98
CA ILE A 25 14.73 -30.41 17.42
C ILE A 25 15.27 -29.20 16.65
N ARG A 26 16.21 -28.44 17.24
CA ARG A 26 16.86 -27.28 16.61
C ARG A 26 17.61 -27.65 15.33
N ALA A 27 18.42 -28.71 15.37
CA ALA A 27 19.15 -29.20 14.21
C ALA A 27 18.22 -29.63 13.05
N SER A 28 16.98 -30.02 13.35
CA SER A 28 16.00 -30.49 12.37
C SER A 28 15.05 -29.40 11.87
N THR A 29 14.96 -28.25 12.54
CA THR A 29 14.06 -27.11 12.23
C THR A 29 14.72 -26.05 11.36
N THR A 30 16.03 -26.14 11.09
CA THR A 30 16.77 -25.22 10.20
C THR A 30 16.34 -25.30 8.72
N SER A 31 15.52 -26.29 8.34
CA SER A 31 15.01 -26.45 6.97
C SER A 31 13.63 -25.80 6.81
N MET A 32 13.56 -24.78 5.94
CA MET A 32 12.52 -23.75 5.87
C MET A 32 11.14 -24.19 5.32
N THR A 33 10.90 -25.47 5.02
CA THR A 33 9.78 -25.86 4.13
C THR A 33 8.87 -26.98 4.61
N SER A 34 9.05 -27.52 5.82
CA SER A 34 8.12 -28.53 6.32
C SER A 34 8.23 -28.75 7.81
N VAL A 35 7.07 -28.99 8.45
CA VAL A 35 6.96 -29.49 9.83
C VAL A 35 7.98 -30.61 10.05
N PRO A 36 9.00 -30.39 10.91
CA PRO A 36 10.11 -31.29 11.06
C PRO A 36 9.65 -32.73 11.30
N LYS A 37 10.20 -33.68 10.54
CA LYS A 37 9.94 -35.12 10.73
C LYS A 37 10.03 -35.56 12.20
N PRO A 38 10.98 -35.07 13.04
CA PRO A 38 11.02 -35.41 14.46
C PRO A 38 9.75 -35.04 15.24
N LEU A 39 9.09 -33.92 14.91
CA LEU A 39 7.88 -33.50 15.60
C LEU A 39 6.71 -34.46 15.31
N LYS A 40 6.63 -35.01 14.10
CA LYS A 40 5.63 -36.05 13.76
C LYS A 40 5.80 -37.31 14.62
N PHE A 41 7.03 -37.73 14.90
CA PHE A 41 7.31 -38.87 15.77
C PHE A 41 7.08 -38.57 17.26
N MET A 42 7.12 -37.30 17.64
CA MET A 42 6.89 -36.88 19.03
C MET A 42 5.40 -36.69 19.38
N ARG A 43 4.51 -36.56 18.39
CA ARG A 43 3.05 -36.40 18.61
C ARG A 43 2.44 -37.45 19.57
N PRO A 44 2.72 -38.77 19.45
CA PRO A 44 2.19 -39.78 20.38
C PRO A 44 2.74 -39.65 21.81
N HIS A 45 3.90 -39.02 21.98
CA HIS A 45 4.58 -38.85 23.26
C HIS A 45 4.18 -37.56 23.99
N TYR A 46 3.42 -36.67 23.35
CA TYR A 46 3.00 -35.39 23.90
C TYR A 46 2.22 -35.52 25.23
N ALA A 47 1.23 -36.43 25.29
CA ALA A 47 0.46 -36.67 26.50
C ALA A 47 1.32 -37.16 27.68
N LYS A 48 2.34 -37.97 27.40
CA LYS A 48 3.30 -38.45 28.41
C LYS A 48 4.18 -37.30 28.92
N MET A 49 4.63 -36.41 28.04
CA MET A 49 5.40 -35.22 28.43
C MET A 49 4.61 -34.30 29.37
N LYS A 50 3.31 -34.08 29.13
CA LYS A 50 2.43 -33.32 30.05
C LYS A 50 2.36 -33.97 31.44
N GLN A 51 2.25 -35.29 31.50
CA GLN A 51 2.21 -36.03 32.78
C GLN A 51 3.54 -35.93 33.53
N ILE A 52 4.66 -36.03 32.82
CA ILE A 52 6.00 -35.86 33.38
C ILE A 52 6.17 -34.44 33.94
N TYR A 53 5.75 -33.42 33.18
CA TYR A 53 5.79 -32.02 33.62
C TYR A 53 4.99 -31.78 34.92
N LYS A 54 3.82 -32.42 35.07
CA LYS A 54 3.01 -32.32 36.31
C LYS A 54 3.68 -32.99 37.52
N LYS A 55 4.54 -33.99 37.30
CA LYS A 55 5.24 -34.73 38.36
C LYS A 55 6.60 -34.11 38.74
N MET A 56 7.17 -33.29 37.87
CA MET A 56 8.45 -32.61 38.12
C MET A 56 8.33 -31.51 39.18
N THR A 57 9.34 -31.42 40.04
CA THR A 57 9.51 -30.35 41.02
C THR A 57 9.84 -29.02 40.34
N ASP A 58 9.50 -27.90 40.98
CA ASP A 58 9.81 -26.57 40.45
C ASP A 58 11.33 -26.33 40.44
N GLY A 59 11.91 -26.30 39.25
CA GLY A 59 13.34 -26.18 39.02
C GLY A 59 13.65 -25.79 37.56
N PRO A 60 14.94 -25.62 37.22
CA PRO A 60 15.35 -25.24 35.85
C PRO A 60 14.90 -26.27 34.81
N ASP A 61 14.93 -27.56 35.17
CA ASP A 61 14.52 -28.67 34.31
C ASP A 61 13.04 -28.62 33.94
N LYS A 62 12.18 -28.15 34.87
CA LYS A 62 10.75 -28.01 34.62
C LYS A 62 10.47 -26.91 33.61
N LYS A 63 11.19 -25.79 33.68
CA LYS A 63 11.04 -24.70 32.71
C LYS A 63 11.53 -25.10 31.32
N LEU A 64 12.67 -25.81 31.25
CA LEU A 64 13.18 -26.33 29.98
C LEU A 64 12.26 -27.41 29.38
N CYS A 65 11.64 -28.24 30.23
CA CYS A 65 10.58 -29.16 29.83
C CYS A 65 9.35 -28.40 29.31
N ALA A 66 8.97 -27.26 29.92
CA ALA A 66 7.89 -26.40 29.43
C ALA A 66 8.21 -25.84 28.02
N ASP A 67 9.43 -25.36 27.78
CA ASP A 67 9.85 -24.88 26.46
C ASP A 67 9.76 -25.99 25.41
N VAL A 68 10.24 -27.21 25.71
CA VAL A 68 10.12 -28.37 24.80
C VAL A 68 8.65 -28.72 24.56
N ILE A 69 7.80 -28.72 25.59
CA ILE A 69 6.36 -28.99 25.44
C ILE A 69 5.69 -27.92 24.57
N SER A 70 6.10 -26.65 24.67
CA SER A 70 5.56 -25.57 23.84
C SER A 70 5.81 -25.83 22.35
N VAL A 71 7.02 -26.26 21.98
CA VAL A 71 7.37 -26.60 20.59
C VAL A 71 6.63 -27.84 20.12
N LEU A 72 6.48 -28.85 20.99
CA LEU A 72 5.70 -30.04 20.68
C LEU A 72 4.21 -29.74 20.48
N ALA A 73 3.70 -28.70 21.15
CA ALA A 73 2.29 -28.30 21.06
C ALA A 73 1.90 -27.85 19.64
N MET A 74 2.87 -27.51 18.77
CA MET A 74 2.61 -27.27 17.34
C MET A 74 2.04 -28.47 16.58
N THR A 75 2.21 -29.69 17.13
CA THR A 75 1.73 -30.93 16.50
C THR A 75 0.50 -31.52 17.16
N SER A 76 0.05 -30.91 18.26
CA SER A 76 -1.17 -31.31 18.97
C SER A 76 -2.33 -30.41 18.58
N ASP A 77 -3.54 -30.97 18.60
CA ASP A 77 -4.78 -30.25 18.29
C ASP A 77 -5.27 -29.39 19.49
N ASP A 78 -4.57 -29.44 20.62
CA ASP A 78 -4.90 -28.67 21.83
C ASP A 78 -4.56 -27.18 21.63
N LYS A 79 -5.62 -26.37 21.52
CA LYS A 79 -5.52 -24.91 21.40
C LYS A 79 -4.97 -24.30 22.70
N ASN A 80 -4.05 -23.34 22.58
CA ASN A 80 -3.44 -22.52 23.65
C ASN A 80 -2.33 -23.17 24.49
N ASP A 81 -2.02 -24.45 24.30
CA ASP A 81 -0.94 -25.07 25.08
C ASP A 81 0.45 -24.51 24.73
N CYS A 82 0.71 -24.12 23.48
CA CYS A 82 1.99 -23.53 23.11
C CYS A 82 2.31 -22.29 23.97
N ILE A 83 1.35 -21.37 24.07
CA ILE A 83 1.49 -20.12 24.83
C ILE A 83 1.58 -20.41 26.34
N ASN A 84 0.68 -21.24 26.86
CA ASN A 84 0.63 -21.59 28.28
C ASN A 84 1.96 -22.17 28.79
N TYR A 85 2.58 -23.06 28.00
CA TYR A 85 3.84 -23.67 28.37
C TYR A 85 5.02 -22.74 28.10
N ARG A 86 4.92 -21.85 27.09
CA ARG A 86 5.94 -20.84 26.82
C ARG A 86 6.05 -19.80 27.92
N LEU A 87 4.93 -19.29 28.43
CA LEU A 87 4.89 -18.35 29.57
C LEU A 87 5.50 -18.96 30.84
N LYS A 88 5.48 -20.30 30.96
CA LYS A 88 6.08 -21.05 32.08
C LYS A 88 7.55 -21.47 31.84
N GLY A 89 8.09 -21.17 30.66
CA GLY A 89 9.44 -21.56 30.23
C GLY A 89 10.55 -20.63 30.71
N MET A 90 11.75 -20.82 30.16
CA MET A 90 12.95 -20.02 30.49
C MET A 90 13.03 -18.69 29.71
N LEU A 91 12.06 -18.40 28.82
CA LEU A 91 12.05 -17.19 27.98
C LEU A 91 13.34 -17.01 27.15
N GLU A 92 13.92 -18.11 26.67
CA GLU A 92 15.07 -18.07 25.75
C GLU A 92 14.74 -17.32 24.45
N PRO A 93 15.72 -16.85 23.65
CA PRO A 93 15.44 -16.17 22.38
C PRO A 93 14.51 -17.01 21.49
N ILE A 94 13.36 -16.42 21.12
CA ILE A 94 12.25 -17.11 20.44
C ILE A 94 12.68 -17.72 19.10
N GLY A 95 13.65 -17.10 18.43
CA GLY A 95 14.19 -17.54 17.15
C GLY A 95 14.94 -18.86 17.14
N ASP A 96 15.47 -19.29 18.29
CA ASP A 96 16.31 -20.48 18.33
C ASP A 96 15.55 -21.76 17.96
N TRP A 97 14.22 -21.75 18.07
CA TRP A 97 13.34 -22.87 17.74
C TRP A 97 12.89 -22.89 16.27
N GLY A 98 13.27 -21.87 15.50
CA GLY A 98 12.99 -21.74 14.07
C GLY A 98 11.72 -20.94 13.75
N HIS A 99 11.64 -20.44 12.52
CA HIS A 99 10.57 -19.55 12.05
C HIS A 99 9.16 -20.19 12.09
N GLU A 100 9.04 -21.50 11.84
CA GLU A 100 7.73 -22.19 11.92
C GLU A 100 7.14 -22.11 13.34
N TYR A 101 7.98 -22.19 14.38
CA TYR A 101 7.55 -22.05 15.75
C TYR A 101 7.08 -20.62 16.05
N VAL A 102 7.84 -19.62 15.60
CA VAL A 102 7.47 -18.22 15.77
C VAL A 102 6.14 -17.93 15.09
N ARG A 103 5.94 -18.41 13.86
CA ARG A 103 4.69 -18.24 13.12
C ARG A 103 3.51 -18.92 13.81
N HIS A 104 3.68 -20.16 14.28
CA HIS A 104 2.62 -20.86 15.00
C HIS A 104 2.29 -20.18 16.33
N LEU A 105 3.29 -19.68 17.04
CA LEU A 105 3.12 -18.89 18.26
C LEU A 105 2.32 -17.61 17.98
N SER A 106 2.69 -16.85 16.95
CA SER A 106 1.97 -15.64 16.51
C SER A 106 0.50 -15.91 16.21
N MET A 107 0.19 -17.01 15.49
CA MET A 107 -1.20 -17.39 15.20
C MET A 107 -2.00 -17.71 16.46
N GLN A 108 -1.43 -18.49 17.39
CA GLN A 108 -2.10 -18.77 18.66
C GLN A 108 -2.26 -17.51 19.50
N MET A 109 -1.30 -16.59 19.47
CA MET A 109 -1.36 -15.36 20.25
C MET A 109 -2.50 -14.47 19.76
N ALA A 110 -2.70 -14.38 18.45
CA ALA A 110 -3.85 -13.69 17.87
C ALA A 110 -5.18 -14.34 18.28
N GLU A 111 -5.30 -15.67 18.25
CA GLU A 111 -6.53 -16.38 18.67
C GLU A 111 -6.82 -16.22 20.17
N GLU A 112 -5.79 -16.30 21.01
CA GLU A 112 -5.91 -16.11 22.45
C GLU A 112 -6.26 -14.65 22.79
N TRP A 113 -5.67 -13.68 22.10
CA TRP A 113 -5.99 -12.27 22.26
C TRP A 113 -7.47 -11.98 21.97
N ARG A 114 -8.00 -12.52 20.87
CA ARG A 114 -9.45 -12.41 20.53
C ARG A 114 -10.33 -13.08 21.59
N THR A 115 -9.89 -14.20 22.16
CA THR A 115 -10.66 -14.94 23.18
C THR A 115 -10.65 -14.21 24.53
N CYS A 116 -9.52 -13.57 24.88
CA CYS A 116 -9.35 -12.77 26.09
C CYS A 116 -10.03 -11.40 26.02
N SER A 117 -10.95 -11.16 25.08
CA SER A 117 -11.72 -9.91 24.92
C SER A 117 -12.63 -9.56 26.12
N GLY A 118 -12.77 -10.46 27.11
CA GLY A 118 -13.52 -10.24 28.35
C GLY A 118 -12.94 -9.18 29.29
N ALA A 119 -13.79 -8.60 30.14
CA ALA A 119 -13.49 -7.49 31.05
C ALA A 119 -13.04 -7.94 32.46
N THR A 120 -12.49 -9.15 32.60
CA THR A 120 -12.04 -9.65 33.92
C THR A 120 -10.62 -9.17 34.21
N GLU A 121 -10.30 -8.86 35.48
CA GLU A 121 -8.94 -8.45 35.89
C GLU A 121 -7.86 -9.50 35.58
N LEU A 122 -8.22 -10.78 35.56
CA LEU A 122 -7.34 -11.88 35.13
C LEU A 122 -7.02 -11.83 33.63
N ASP A 123 -7.97 -11.39 32.80
CA ASP A 123 -7.78 -11.26 31.37
C ASP A 123 -6.84 -10.09 31.04
N LYS A 124 -6.87 -9.01 31.84
CA LYS A 124 -5.96 -7.87 31.70
C LYS A 124 -4.51 -8.26 32.01
N ALA A 125 -4.26 -8.96 33.11
CA ALA A 125 -2.93 -9.45 33.46
C ALA A 125 -2.36 -10.37 32.36
N ARG A 126 -3.21 -11.26 31.84
CA ARG A 126 -2.84 -12.15 30.74
C ARG A 126 -2.57 -11.41 29.44
N ARG A 127 -3.31 -10.34 29.15
CA ARG A 127 -3.01 -9.44 28.01
C ARG A 127 -1.66 -8.74 28.18
N GLU A 128 -1.29 -8.30 29.38
CA GLU A 128 0.04 -7.70 29.59
C GLU A 128 1.19 -8.69 29.38
N GLU A 129 1.01 -9.94 29.83
CA GLU A 129 1.96 -11.04 29.54
C GLU A 129 2.05 -11.30 28.02
N LEU A 130 0.91 -11.39 27.33
CA LEU A 130 0.87 -11.56 25.87
C LEU A 130 1.52 -10.39 25.13
N LEU A 131 1.34 -9.15 25.59
CA LEU A 131 1.98 -7.97 25.00
C LEU A 131 3.49 -7.98 25.18
N THR A 132 3.99 -8.46 26.32
CA THR A 132 5.42 -8.61 26.56
C THR A 132 6.00 -9.65 25.60
N LEU A 133 5.33 -10.80 25.45
CA LEU A 133 5.71 -11.81 24.48
C LEU A 133 5.64 -11.30 23.03
N ALA A 134 4.62 -10.50 22.69
CA ALA A 134 4.46 -9.94 21.34
C ALA A 134 5.60 -8.97 21.00
N ARG A 135 6.07 -8.18 21.97
CA ARG A 135 7.25 -7.31 21.79
C ARG A 135 8.50 -8.12 21.47
N ASP A 136 8.71 -9.23 22.18
CA ASP A 136 9.87 -10.10 21.93
C ASP A 136 9.78 -10.77 20.54
N VAL A 137 8.58 -11.23 20.14
CA VAL A 137 8.34 -11.79 18.80
C VAL A 137 8.58 -10.75 17.71
N VAL A 138 8.00 -9.55 17.83
CA VAL A 138 8.17 -8.47 16.86
C VAL A 138 9.63 -8.05 16.76
N GLY A 139 10.32 -7.86 17.89
CA GLY A 139 11.73 -7.51 17.91
C GLY A 139 12.62 -8.56 17.26
N HIS A 140 12.26 -9.84 17.37
CA HIS A 140 12.93 -10.93 16.65
C HIS A 140 12.64 -10.87 15.15
N ASN A 141 11.37 -10.80 14.76
CA ASN A 141 10.95 -10.80 13.35
C ASN A 141 11.57 -9.65 12.55
N MET A 142 11.63 -8.45 13.13
CA MET A 142 12.28 -7.29 12.49
C MET A 142 13.78 -7.53 12.24
N LYS A 143 14.50 -8.15 13.20
CA LYS A 143 15.93 -8.47 13.03
C LYS A 143 16.24 -9.53 11.98
N HIS A 144 15.26 -10.39 11.68
CA HIS A 144 15.41 -11.50 10.74
C HIS A 144 14.71 -11.27 9.40
N ASN A 145 14.44 -10.01 9.04
CA ASN A 145 13.78 -9.61 7.80
C ASN A 145 12.38 -10.23 7.60
N ALA A 146 11.66 -10.48 8.69
CA ALA A 146 10.28 -10.98 8.69
C ALA A 146 9.30 -9.86 9.08
N GLU A 147 9.43 -8.68 8.43
CA GLU A 147 8.67 -7.49 8.83
C GLU A 147 7.18 -7.64 8.55
N VAL A 148 6.81 -8.40 7.51
CA VAL A 148 5.43 -8.71 7.15
C VAL A 148 4.74 -9.49 8.27
N GLU A 149 5.39 -10.54 8.77
CA GLU A 149 4.85 -11.37 9.85
C GLU A 149 4.73 -10.59 11.17
N ALA A 150 5.64 -9.64 11.42
CA ALA A 150 5.55 -8.73 12.55
C ALA A 150 4.36 -7.77 12.42
N CYS A 151 4.11 -7.24 11.22
CA CYS A 151 2.96 -6.38 10.95
C CYS A 151 1.65 -7.15 11.12
N ASP A 152 1.53 -8.35 10.55
CA ASP A 152 0.32 -9.17 10.66
C ASP A 152 -0.03 -9.47 12.12
N LEU A 153 0.95 -9.84 12.93
CA LEU A 153 0.73 -10.07 14.37
C LEU A 153 0.21 -8.80 15.07
N LEU A 154 0.76 -7.63 14.76
CA LEU A 154 0.37 -6.37 15.40
C LEU A 154 -1.00 -5.86 14.91
N ILE A 155 -1.37 -6.13 13.66
CA ILE A 155 -2.71 -5.86 13.13
C ILE A 155 -3.72 -6.71 13.89
N GLU A 156 -3.44 -8.00 14.09
CA GLU A 156 -4.33 -8.93 14.78
C GLU A 156 -4.48 -8.67 16.28
N ILE A 157 -3.44 -8.12 16.92
CA ILE A 157 -3.47 -7.69 18.33
C ILE A 157 -4.09 -6.29 18.48
N GLU A 158 -4.37 -5.59 17.37
CA GLU A 158 -4.86 -4.20 17.33
C GLU A 158 -3.92 -3.21 18.08
N ARG A 159 -2.62 -3.51 18.15
CA ARG A 159 -1.62 -2.69 18.88
C ARG A 159 -0.46 -2.25 17.99
N LEU A 160 -0.83 -1.59 16.90
CA LEU A 160 0.10 -1.04 15.92
C LEU A 160 1.05 0.04 16.48
N ASP A 161 0.69 0.68 17.60
CA ASP A 161 1.55 1.69 18.27
C ASP A 161 2.96 1.14 18.60
N LEU A 162 3.06 -0.16 18.88
CA LEU A 162 4.32 -0.79 19.26
C LEU A 162 5.31 -0.83 18.11
N LEU A 163 4.83 -0.84 16.87
CA LEU A 163 5.65 -0.93 15.66
C LEU A 163 6.64 0.25 15.57
N LEU A 164 6.22 1.44 16.01
CA LEU A 164 7.05 2.66 15.98
C LEU A 164 8.39 2.51 16.72
N ASN A 165 8.44 1.67 17.76
CA ASN A 165 9.65 1.48 18.55
C ASN A 165 10.66 0.53 17.90
N PHE A 166 10.20 -0.41 17.07
CA PHE A 166 11.02 -1.48 16.50
C PHE A 166 11.45 -1.21 15.05
N VAL A 167 10.82 -0.25 14.35
CA VAL A 167 11.20 0.06 12.96
C VAL A 167 12.53 0.82 12.92
N GLU A 168 13.45 0.30 12.10
CA GLU A 168 14.73 0.90 11.73
C GLU A 168 14.66 1.56 10.32
N GLU A 169 15.69 2.34 9.95
CA GLU A 169 15.72 3.08 8.68
C GLU A 169 15.78 2.17 7.44
N ILE A 170 16.23 0.92 7.54
CA ILE A 170 16.26 0.03 6.38
C ILE A 170 14.86 -0.53 6.08
N ASP A 171 14.03 -0.66 7.11
CA ASP A 171 12.78 -1.43 7.03
C ASP A 171 11.54 -0.57 6.82
N HIS A 172 11.63 0.73 7.12
CA HIS A 172 10.49 1.65 7.07
C HIS A 172 9.76 1.62 5.73
N ALA A 173 10.49 1.56 4.61
CA ALA A 173 9.88 1.56 3.28
C ALA A 173 9.07 0.27 3.02
N ARG A 174 9.59 -0.89 3.44
CA ARG A 174 8.93 -2.19 3.27
C ARG A 174 7.71 -2.31 4.17
N VAL A 175 7.84 -1.92 5.43
CA VAL A 175 6.75 -1.89 6.42
C VAL A 175 5.62 -0.98 5.96
N CYS A 176 5.93 0.27 5.58
CA CYS A 176 4.90 1.22 5.17
C CYS A 176 4.22 0.82 3.86
N LEU A 177 4.98 0.28 2.89
CA LEU A 177 4.39 -0.24 1.66
C LEU A 177 3.41 -1.38 1.95
N TYR A 178 3.78 -2.28 2.87
CA TYR A 178 2.91 -3.38 3.29
C TYR A 178 1.62 -2.85 3.93
N LEU A 179 1.73 -1.99 4.95
CA LEU A 179 0.57 -1.40 5.64
C LEU A 179 -0.37 -0.64 4.67
N LEU A 180 0.20 0.15 3.75
CA LEU A 180 -0.58 0.88 2.74
C LEU A 180 -1.22 -0.05 1.71
N SER A 181 -0.60 -1.19 1.40
CA SER A 181 -1.20 -2.20 0.52
C SER A 181 -2.32 -2.99 1.21
N CYS A 182 -2.27 -3.16 2.53
CA CYS A 182 -3.31 -3.81 3.32
C CYS A 182 -4.54 -2.90 3.53
N SER A 183 -4.33 -1.58 3.58
CA SER A 183 -5.36 -0.56 3.82
C SER A 183 -6.66 -0.76 3.01
N PRO A 184 -6.66 -0.95 1.68
CA PRO A 184 -7.87 -1.16 0.89
C PRO A 184 -8.64 -2.44 1.20
N PHE A 185 -7.99 -3.44 1.82
CA PHE A 185 -8.59 -4.74 2.16
C PHE A 185 -9.16 -4.77 3.58
N THR A 186 -8.85 -3.76 4.39
CA THR A 186 -9.33 -3.65 5.77
C THR A 186 -10.57 -2.76 5.83
N PRO A 187 -11.62 -3.13 6.59
CA PRO A 187 -12.78 -2.27 6.76
C PRO A 187 -12.43 -0.98 7.53
N ASP A 188 -13.20 0.08 7.31
CA ASP A 188 -13.19 1.25 8.19
C ASP A 188 -13.80 0.87 9.56
N PRO A 189 -13.20 1.25 10.71
CA PRO A 189 -12.19 2.30 10.92
C PRO A 189 -10.73 1.82 10.96
N ASP A 190 -10.45 0.52 10.99
CA ASP A 190 -9.10 -0.04 11.20
C ASP A 190 -8.15 0.35 10.06
N ASN A 191 -8.68 0.47 8.85
CA ASN A 191 -7.99 1.03 7.70
C ASN A 191 -7.33 2.40 8.01
N ARG A 192 -8.05 3.29 8.70
CA ARG A 192 -7.51 4.62 9.07
C ARG A 192 -6.37 4.50 10.07
N VAL A 193 -6.39 3.50 10.96
CA VAL A 193 -5.31 3.25 11.93
C VAL A 193 -4.04 2.80 11.22
N LEU A 194 -4.16 1.93 10.19
CA LEU A 194 -3.01 1.50 9.37
C LEU A 194 -2.34 2.69 8.67
N ILE A 195 -3.14 3.56 8.03
CA ILE A 195 -2.61 4.72 7.33
C ILE A 195 -2.01 5.74 8.32
N LYS A 196 -2.64 5.96 9.49
CA LYS A 196 -2.09 6.82 10.55
C LYS A 196 -0.75 6.31 11.06
N THR A 197 -0.65 5.02 11.35
CA THR A 197 0.60 4.39 11.80
C THR A 197 1.69 4.54 10.74
N SER A 198 1.36 4.30 9.46
CA SER A 198 2.30 4.49 8.34
C SER A 198 2.79 5.93 8.25
N LYS A 199 1.89 6.91 8.41
CA LYS A 199 2.23 8.34 8.44
C LYS A 199 3.19 8.65 9.60
N ASP A 200 2.92 8.14 10.80
CA ASP A 200 3.78 8.38 11.97
C ASP A 200 5.18 7.75 11.80
N ILE A 201 5.26 6.56 11.17
CA ILE A 201 6.54 5.94 10.78
C ILE A 201 7.30 6.84 9.79
N PHE A 202 6.64 7.33 8.74
CA PHE A 202 7.29 8.23 7.77
C PHE A 202 7.78 9.54 8.40
N LEU A 203 7.03 10.10 9.34
CA LEU A 203 7.46 11.30 10.08
C LEU A 203 8.69 11.03 10.95
N LYS A 204 8.78 9.86 11.61
CA LYS A 204 9.96 9.46 12.38
C LYS A 204 11.24 9.45 11.53
N PHE A 205 11.15 9.00 10.29
CA PHE A 205 12.29 8.93 9.35
C PHE A 205 12.45 10.18 8.47
N SER A 206 11.79 11.30 8.81
CA SER A 206 11.85 12.56 8.06
C SER A 206 11.42 12.46 6.58
N ARG A 207 10.65 11.44 6.21
CA ARG A 207 10.07 11.23 4.87
C ARG A 207 8.75 12.01 4.74
N LYS A 208 8.85 13.33 4.67
CA LYS A 208 7.71 14.25 4.77
C LYS A 208 6.77 14.18 3.55
N PHE A 209 7.30 13.90 2.35
CA PHE A 209 6.48 13.80 1.13
C PHE A 209 5.57 12.57 1.15
N GLU A 210 6.09 11.41 1.55
CA GLU A 210 5.34 10.17 1.72
C GLU A 210 4.33 10.29 2.88
N ALA A 211 4.72 10.94 3.98
CA ALA A 211 3.81 11.24 5.08
C ALA A 211 2.62 12.12 4.61
N LEU A 212 2.88 13.12 3.76
CA LEU A 212 1.83 13.96 3.18
C LEU A 212 0.86 13.13 2.32
N ARG A 213 1.37 12.21 1.50
CA ARG A 213 0.51 11.30 0.70
C ARG A 213 -0.41 10.47 1.60
N CYS A 214 0.10 9.95 2.72
CA CYS A 214 -0.71 9.23 3.69
C CYS A 214 -1.77 10.14 4.35
N ALA A 215 -1.42 11.40 4.66
CA ALA A 215 -2.35 12.38 5.21
C ALA A 215 -3.47 12.76 4.23
N ILE A 216 -3.15 12.86 2.92
CA ILE A 216 -4.15 13.07 1.85
C ILE A 216 -5.12 11.88 1.80
N MET A 217 -4.63 10.64 1.92
CA MET A 217 -5.51 9.45 1.97
C MET A 217 -6.46 9.46 3.17
N LEU A 218 -6.04 10.03 4.31
CA LEU A 218 -6.88 10.21 5.50
C LEU A 218 -7.86 11.38 5.39
N ASN A 219 -7.68 12.27 4.41
CA ASN A 219 -8.43 13.51 4.20
C ASN A 219 -8.43 14.43 5.45
N ASP A 220 -7.34 14.47 6.20
CA ASP A 220 -7.19 15.32 7.39
C ASP A 220 -6.39 16.60 7.05
N VAL A 221 -7.11 17.69 6.79
CA VAL A 221 -6.54 18.97 6.37
C VAL A 221 -5.64 19.59 7.43
N ALA A 222 -5.89 19.34 8.73
CA ALA A 222 -5.07 19.89 9.81
C ALA A 222 -3.69 19.23 9.81
N VAL A 223 -3.65 17.91 9.72
CA VAL A 223 -2.39 17.14 9.65
C VAL A 223 -1.60 17.47 8.38
N ILE A 224 -2.28 17.63 7.24
CA ILE A 224 -1.66 18.06 5.97
C ILE A 224 -0.95 19.40 6.17
N ARG A 225 -1.62 20.37 6.82
CA ARG A 225 -1.06 21.70 7.11
C ARG A 225 0.17 21.60 8.03
N GLU A 226 0.10 20.80 9.08
CA GLU A 226 1.23 20.60 10.01
C GLU A 226 2.46 20.04 9.30
N ILE A 227 2.28 19.00 8.47
CA ILE A 227 3.37 18.39 7.69
C ILE A 227 3.97 19.41 6.71
N PHE A 228 3.12 20.18 6.03
CA PHE A 228 3.55 21.19 5.07
C PHE A 228 4.38 22.30 5.73
N ILE A 229 3.95 22.80 6.90
CA ILE A 229 4.70 23.81 7.68
C ILE A 229 6.01 23.24 8.20
N SER A 230 6.02 21.98 8.66
CA SER A 230 7.22 21.32 9.19
C SER A 230 8.32 21.13 8.14
N THR A 231 8.00 21.21 6.85
CA THR A 231 8.96 21.00 5.76
C THR A 231 9.82 22.26 5.58
N GLU A 232 11.14 22.14 5.63
CA GLU A 232 12.04 23.29 5.48
C GLU A 232 12.40 23.54 4.01
N ASP A 233 12.62 22.46 3.24
CA ASP A 233 13.02 22.55 1.84
C ASP A 233 11.91 23.13 0.94
N MET A 234 12.26 24.18 0.21
CA MET A 234 11.38 24.88 -0.71
C MET A 234 11.04 24.03 -1.94
N LEU A 235 11.96 23.20 -2.43
CA LEU A 235 11.69 22.35 -3.60
C LEU A 235 10.63 21.31 -3.23
N MET A 236 10.78 20.65 -2.09
CA MET A 236 9.80 19.71 -1.56
C MET A 236 8.44 20.38 -1.32
N LYS A 237 8.39 21.60 -0.77
CA LYS A 237 7.13 22.38 -0.64
C LYS A 237 6.42 22.63 -1.97
N LYS A 238 7.16 22.96 -3.05
CA LYS A 238 6.57 23.13 -4.39
C LYS A 238 5.98 21.82 -4.91
N GLN A 239 6.68 20.70 -4.74
CA GLN A 239 6.19 19.38 -5.14
C GLN A 239 4.93 18.99 -4.36
N MET A 240 4.90 19.27 -3.05
CA MET A 240 3.73 19.06 -2.20
C MET A 240 2.55 19.94 -2.63
N ALA A 241 2.78 21.22 -2.93
CA ALA A 241 1.73 22.13 -3.41
C ALA A 241 1.11 21.64 -4.74
N LEU A 242 1.93 21.21 -5.70
CA LEU A 242 1.43 20.63 -6.95
C LEU A 242 0.61 19.35 -6.73
N LEU A 243 1.04 18.50 -5.79
CA LEU A 243 0.29 17.30 -5.43
C LEU A 243 -1.09 17.66 -4.84
N LEU A 244 -1.13 18.61 -3.91
CA LEU A 244 -2.37 19.09 -3.29
C LEU A 244 -3.31 19.76 -4.31
N ALA A 245 -2.77 20.51 -5.25
CA ALA A 245 -3.49 21.11 -6.36
C ALA A 245 -4.24 20.06 -7.19
N ARG A 246 -3.58 18.94 -7.51
CA ARG A 246 -4.20 17.84 -8.26
C ARG A 246 -5.33 17.16 -7.48
N HIS A 247 -5.21 17.10 -6.15
CA HIS A 247 -6.26 16.59 -5.27
C HIS A 247 -7.32 17.64 -4.91
N GLN A 248 -7.22 18.88 -5.43
CA GLN A 248 -8.14 19.99 -5.15
C GLN A 248 -8.22 20.36 -3.66
N ILE A 249 -7.12 20.15 -2.91
CA ILE A 249 -7.03 20.50 -1.49
C ILE A 249 -6.35 21.86 -1.36
N PHE A 250 -7.16 22.89 -1.14
CA PHE A 250 -6.66 24.26 -0.99
C PHE A 250 -6.28 24.55 0.45
N LEU A 251 -4.98 24.74 0.70
CA LEU A 251 -4.47 25.22 1.97
C LEU A 251 -4.38 26.74 1.95
N ASP A 252 -4.75 27.36 3.06
CA ASP A 252 -4.47 28.78 3.29
C ASP A 252 -2.99 28.93 3.69
N LEU A 253 -2.19 29.48 2.76
CA LEU A 253 -0.73 29.57 2.85
C LEU A 253 -0.22 30.97 3.24
N SER A 254 -1.10 31.84 3.74
CA SER A 254 -0.79 33.24 4.06
C SER A 254 0.29 33.43 5.13
N ASN A 255 0.60 32.41 5.93
CA ASN A 255 1.62 32.46 6.99
C ASN A 255 2.99 31.86 6.59
N VAL A 256 3.20 31.46 5.33
CA VAL A 256 4.43 30.79 4.87
C VAL A 256 5.28 31.74 4.01
N GLU A 257 6.60 31.72 4.17
CA GLU A 257 7.52 32.47 3.30
C GLU A 257 7.30 32.09 1.82
N LYS A 258 7.14 33.10 0.95
CA LYS A 258 6.75 32.92 -0.48
C LYS A 258 5.40 32.18 -0.66
N GLY A 259 4.46 32.41 0.25
CA GLY A 259 3.10 31.88 0.20
C GLY A 259 2.37 32.13 -1.12
N ASP A 260 2.57 33.30 -1.73
CA ASP A 260 1.92 33.65 -3.01
C ASP A 260 2.28 32.68 -4.14
N LYS A 261 3.57 32.34 -4.29
CA LYS A 261 4.03 31.39 -5.32
C LYS A 261 3.57 29.97 -5.02
N LEU A 262 3.47 29.59 -3.76
CA LEU A 262 2.97 28.27 -3.37
C LEU A 262 1.45 28.17 -3.53
N ALA A 263 0.72 29.26 -3.31
CA ALA A 263 -0.72 29.35 -3.53
C ALA A 263 -1.05 29.31 -5.03
N GLU A 264 -0.26 29.99 -5.86
CA GLU A 264 -0.34 29.91 -7.33
C GLU A 264 -0.16 28.45 -7.81
N LEU A 265 0.89 27.77 -7.34
CA LEU A 265 1.09 26.33 -7.61
C LEU A 265 -0.04 25.45 -7.07
N ASN A 266 -0.59 25.77 -5.89
CA ASN A 266 -1.70 25.03 -5.31
C ASN A 266 -3.03 25.25 -6.07
N SER A 267 -3.17 26.41 -6.72
CA SER A 267 -4.31 26.74 -7.59
C SER A 267 -4.20 26.13 -8.99
N ASN A 268 -3.04 25.57 -9.33
CA ASN A 268 -2.73 24.98 -10.64
C ASN A 268 -2.92 25.94 -11.83
N SER A 269 -2.77 27.25 -11.62
CA SER A 269 -2.93 28.30 -12.63
C SER A 269 -1.98 28.12 -13.83
N ASP A 270 -0.74 27.73 -13.55
CA ASP A 270 0.35 27.65 -14.54
C ASP A 270 0.45 26.30 -15.26
N LEU A 271 -0.50 25.38 -15.05
CA LEU A 271 -0.46 24.04 -15.64
C LEU A 271 -0.22 24.07 -17.16
N HIS A 272 -0.88 25.00 -17.84
CA HIS A 272 -0.72 25.22 -19.28
C HIS A 272 0.75 25.49 -19.65
N SER A 273 1.41 26.38 -18.92
CA SER A 273 2.79 26.77 -19.18
C SER A 273 3.77 25.62 -18.94
N TYR A 274 3.54 24.81 -17.90
CA TYR A 274 4.33 23.61 -17.62
C TYR A 274 4.14 22.54 -18.71
N PHE A 275 2.91 22.33 -19.14
CA PHE A 275 2.61 21.42 -20.24
C PHE A 275 3.28 21.88 -21.54
N HIS A 276 3.17 23.16 -21.89
CA HIS A 276 3.78 23.70 -23.10
C HIS A 276 5.32 23.62 -23.06
N SER A 277 5.93 23.86 -21.90
CA SER A 277 7.38 23.72 -21.71
C SER A 277 7.82 22.27 -21.94
N LEU A 278 7.10 21.30 -21.34
CA LEU A 278 7.37 19.87 -21.53
C LEU A 278 7.25 19.45 -23.01
N VAL A 279 6.19 19.89 -23.69
CA VAL A 279 5.97 19.60 -25.11
C VAL A 279 7.09 20.18 -25.99
N THR A 280 7.58 21.37 -25.63
CA THR A 280 8.72 22.02 -26.32
C THR A 280 10.00 21.23 -26.13
N GLU A 281 10.28 20.76 -24.90
CA GLU A 281 11.46 19.94 -24.61
C GLU A 281 11.41 18.56 -25.29
N LEU A 282 10.22 17.98 -25.43
CA LEU A 282 10.03 16.71 -26.13
C LEU A 282 9.99 16.85 -27.66
N ASP A 283 10.03 18.08 -28.18
CA ASP A 283 9.94 18.41 -29.61
C ASP A 283 8.67 17.85 -30.29
N ILE A 284 7.53 17.91 -29.58
CA ILE A 284 6.21 17.40 -30.05
C ILE A 284 5.24 18.55 -30.38
N LEU A 285 5.73 19.79 -30.49
CA LEU A 285 4.87 20.98 -30.72
C LEU A 285 4.09 20.93 -32.03
N GLU A 286 4.56 20.20 -33.05
CA GLU A 286 3.84 20.16 -34.33
C GLU A 286 2.53 19.36 -34.21
N ALA A 287 1.41 20.08 -34.37
CA ALA A 287 0.08 19.50 -34.44
C ALA A 287 -0.02 18.45 -35.56
N LYS A 288 -0.53 17.26 -35.21
CA LYS A 288 -0.65 16.13 -36.14
C LYS A 288 -2.02 16.11 -36.76
N THR A 289 -2.09 15.76 -38.04
CA THR A 289 -3.38 15.49 -38.70
C THR A 289 -3.83 14.06 -38.39
N PRO A 290 -5.15 13.78 -38.37
CA PRO A 290 -5.67 12.43 -38.17
C PRO A 290 -5.07 11.42 -39.16
N ASP A 291 -4.83 11.82 -40.40
CA ASP A 291 -4.26 10.97 -41.44
C ASP A 291 -2.80 10.58 -41.17
N ALA A 292 -2.01 11.45 -40.53
CA ALA A 292 -0.65 11.16 -40.12
C ALA A 292 -0.59 10.08 -39.02
N ILE A 293 -1.70 9.87 -38.31
CA ILE A 293 -1.83 8.93 -37.19
C ILE A 293 -2.42 7.61 -37.66
N TYR A 294 -3.52 7.69 -38.43
CA TYR A 294 -4.14 6.51 -39.01
C TYR A 294 -3.20 5.76 -39.93
N LYS A 295 -2.25 6.46 -40.57
CA LYS A 295 -1.28 5.84 -41.48
C LYS A 295 -1.99 4.88 -42.44
N SER A 296 -3.13 5.29 -42.97
CA SER A 296 -4.04 4.46 -43.79
C SER A 296 -3.35 3.88 -45.03
N HIS A 297 -2.25 4.49 -45.47
CA HIS A 297 -1.37 4.01 -46.54
C HIS A 297 -0.52 2.78 -46.16
N LEU A 298 -0.35 2.50 -44.86
CA LEU A 298 0.32 1.31 -44.31
C LEU A 298 -0.66 0.16 -44.05
N GLU A 299 -1.96 0.42 -44.05
CA GLU A 299 -2.97 -0.65 -44.04
C GLU A 299 -3.02 -1.29 -45.44
N GLN A 300 -2.86 -2.62 -45.51
CA GLN A 300 -3.03 -3.36 -46.76
C GLN A 300 -4.50 -3.35 -47.17
N ALA A 301 -4.89 -2.31 -47.92
CA ALA A 301 -6.19 -2.29 -48.58
C ALA A 301 -6.26 -3.46 -49.57
N ARG A 302 -7.24 -4.35 -49.40
CA ARG A 302 -7.54 -5.35 -50.44
C ARG A 302 -7.88 -4.60 -51.73
N PRO A 303 -7.38 -5.00 -52.91
CA PRO A 303 -7.42 -4.24 -54.16
C PRO A 303 -8.83 -3.89 -54.73
N PHE A 304 -9.90 -4.17 -54.00
CA PHE A 304 -11.30 -3.89 -54.38
C PHE A 304 -12.12 -3.19 -53.28
N ALA A 305 -11.51 -2.75 -52.19
CA ALA A 305 -12.21 -2.02 -51.13
C ALA A 305 -11.73 -0.56 -51.09
N SER A 306 -12.25 0.29 -51.98
CA SER A 306 -12.36 1.70 -51.65
C SER A 306 -13.41 1.82 -50.55
N ALA A 307 -12.99 2.00 -49.30
CA ALA A 307 -13.92 2.31 -48.23
C ALA A 307 -14.57 3.67 -48.56
N PRO A 308 -15.89 3.75 -48.78
CA PRO A 308 -16.53 5.04 -48.99
C PRO A 308 -16.40 5.88 -47.71
N ASP A 309 -16.28 7.20 -47.86
CA ASP A 309 -16.31 8.18 -46.77
C ASP A 309 -17.58 7.96 -45.91
N CYS A 310 -17.46 7.14 -44.87
CA CYS A 310 -18.56 6.84 -43.98
C CYS A 310 -18.72 7.97 -42.97
N ALA A 311 -19.95 8.44 -42.74
CA ALA A 311 -20.24 9.49 -41.75
C ALA A 311 -19.69 9.16 -40.35
N ARG A 312 -19.62 7.87 -40.00
CA ARG A 312 -19.02 7.40 -38.73
C ARG A 312 -17.49 7.48 -38.73
N MET A 313 -16.85 7.30 -39.88
CA MET A 313 -15.39 7.41 -40.02
C MET A 313 -14.94 8.88 -39.94
N ASN A 314 -15.72 9.79 -40.53
CA ASN A 314 -15.48 11.23 -40.37
C ASN A 314 -15.65 11.66 -38.90
N LEU A 315 -16.65 11.13 -38.20
CA LEU A 315 -16.81 11.37 -36.75
C LEU A 315 -15.60 10.84 -35.95
N ALA A 316 -15.11 9.64 -36.27
CA ALA A 316 -13.91 9.10 -35.63
C ALA A 316 -12.68 9.99 -35.87
N ALA A 317 -12.53 10.53 -37.09
CA ALA A 317 -11.46 11.47 -37.41
C ALA A 317 -11.57 12.78 -36.60
N VAL A 318 -12.78 13.26 -36.32
CA VAL A 318 -13.01 14.41 -35.42
C VAL A 318 -12.51 14.13 -34.01
N PHE A 319 -12.81 12.94 -33.45
CA PHE A 319 -12.30 12.54 -32.13
C PHE A 319 -10.77 12.42 -32.12
N VAL A 320 -10.18 11.80 -33.14
CA VAL A 320 -8.72 11.65 -33.23
C VAL A 320 -8.03 13.00 -33.33
N ASN A 321 -8.57 13.93 -34.12
CA ASN A 321 -8.05 15.28 -34.20
C ASN A 321 -8.12 16.02 -32.84
N GLY A 322 -9.27 15.92 -32.17
CA GLY A 322 -9.50 16.53 -30.86
C GLY A 322 -8.57 15.98 -29.78
N PHE A 323 -8.41 14.65 -29.68
CA PHE A 323 -7.55 14.03 -28.66
C PHE A 323 -6.07 14.28 -28.89
N VAL A 324 -5.62 14.30 -30.14
CA VAL A 324 -4.19 14.40 -30.44
C VAL A 324 -3.68 15.82 -30.31
N ASN A 325 -4.51 16.80 -30.65
CA ASN A 325 -4.16 18.21 -30.55
C ASN A 325 -4.70 18.86 -29.26
N CYS A 326 -5.31 18.08 -28.36
CA CYS A 326 -5.78 18.56 -27.05
C CYS A 326 -4.62 19.18 -26.25
N ALA A 327 -4.86 20.36 -25.67
CA ALA A 327 -3.90 21.14 -24.87
C ALA A 327 -2.69 21.75 -25.62
N PHE A 328 -2.54 21.53 -26.93
CA PHE A 328 -1.50 22.18 -27.75
C PHE A 328 -1.92 23.57 -28.23
N GLY A 329 -3.20 23.94 -28.09
CA GLY A 329 -3.73 25.26 -28.47
C GLY A 329 -3.78 25.52 -29.99
N THR A 330 -3.13 24.69 -30.80
CA THR A 330 -3.08 24.79 -32.26
C THR A 330 -3.50 23.48 -32.91
N ASP A 331 -4.34 23.57 -33.94
CA ASP A 331 -4.79 22.42 -34.73
C ASP A 331 -4.57 22.70 -36.23
N LYS A 332 -3.87 21.79 -36.90
CA LYS A 332 -3.49 21.91 -38.33
C LYS A 332 -4.69 21.73 -39.28
N MET A 333 -5.73 21.00 -38.86
CA MET A 333 -6.94 20.83 -39.67
C MET A 333 -7.91 22.01 -39.54
N MET A 334 -7.74 22.83 -38.50
CA MET A 334 -8.61 23.97 -38.19
C MET A 334 -7.90 25.33 -38.24
N SER A 335 -6.60 25.37 -38.57
CA SER A 335 -5.81 26.60 -38.68
C SER A 335 -6.22 27.46 -39.88
N ASP A 336 -6.62 26.84 -41.00
CA ASP A 336 -7.09 27.56 -42.19
C ASP A 336 -8.62 27.58 -42.23
N ALA A 337 -9.23 28.77 -42.23
CA ALA A 337 -10.69 28.93 -42.19
C ALA A 337 -11.40 28.19 -43.34
N ASP A 338 -10.80 28.16 -44.53
CA ASP A 338 -11.37 27.49 -45.70
C ASP A 338 -11.31 25.96 -45.63
N SER A 339 -10.24 25.39 -45.06
CA SER A 339 -10.13 23.93 -44.87
C SER A 339 -11.01 23.46 -43.72
N ALA A 340 -11.08 24.26 -42.64
CA ALA A 340 -11.94 24.04 -41.50
C ALA A 340 -13.42 24.03 -41.91
N ASN A 341 -13.88 25.02 -42.68
CA ASN A 341 -15.26 25.08 -43.15
C ASN A 341 -15.61 23.90 -44.07
N ARG A 342 -14.72 23.53 -45.00
CA ARG A 342 -14.93 22.34 -45.84
C ARG A 342 -15.05 21.05 -45.03
N TRP A 343 -14.23 20.91 -44.00
CA TRP A 343 -14.26 19.74 -43.12
C TRP A 343 -15.47 19.74 -42.17
N PHE A 344 -15.91 20.93 -41.74
CA PHE A 344 -17.12 21.13 -40.94
C PHE A 344 -18.38 20.69 -41.69
N TYR A 345 -18.54 21.15 -42.94
CA TYR A 345 -19.68 20.78 -43.79
C TYR A 345 -19.64 19.33 -44.31
N LYS A 346 -18.49 18.65 -44.21
CA LYS A 346 -18.38 17.20 -44.51
C LYS A 346 -19.06 16.35 -43.44
N ASN A 347 -19.20 16.85 -42.22
CA ASN A 347 -19.86 16.19 -41.11
C ASN A 347 -21.34 16.58 -41.04
N LYS A 348 -22.23 15.65 -40.67
CA LYS A 348 -23.67 15.90 -40.48
C LYS A 348 -24.06 15.84 -39.00
N ASP A 349 -25.01 16.68 -38.61
CA ASP A 349 -25.69 16.69 -37.31
C ASP A 349 -24.72 16.56 -36.10
N PHE A 350 -24.67 15.38 -35.48
CA PHE A 350 -23.80 15.08 -34.34
C PHE A 350 -22.31 15.29 -34.64
N GLY A 351 -21.85 15.07 -35.88
CA GLY A 351 -20.46 15.31 -36.24
C GLY A 351 -20.06 16.79 -36.21
N MET A 352 -20.99 17.69 -36.58
CA MET A 352 -20.78 19.14 -36.48
C MET A 352 -20.76 19.60 -35.01
N PHE A 353 -21.60 18.98 -34.18
CA PHE A 353 -21.63 19.21 -32.74
C PHE A 353 -20.29 18.81 -32.08
N PHE A 354 -19.85 17.57 -32.27
CA PHE A 354 -18.59 17.10 -31.68
C PHE A 354 -17.38 17.88 -32.17
N LEU A 355 -17.36 18.32 -33.44
CA LEU A 355 -16.29 19.15 -33.96
C LEU A 355 -16.24 20.53 -33.28
N SER A 356 -17.40 21.13 -33.01
CA SER A 356 -17.50 22.40 -32.28
C SER A 356 -17.05 22.25 -30.81
N CYS A 357 -17.44 21.17 -30.15
CA CYS A 357 -17.02 20.88 -28.77
C CYS A 357 -15.52 20.55 -28.68
N MET A 358 -14.97 19.79 -29.64
CA MET A 358 -13.54 19.48 -29.66
C MET A 358 -12.69 20.71 -29.91
N ARG A 359 -13.19 21.66 -30.72
CA ARG A 359 -12.56 22.97 -30.86
C ARG A 359 -12.55 23.76 -29.55
N PHE A 360 -13.64 23.71 -28.80
CA PHE A 360 -13.69 24.31 -27.46
C PHE A 360 -12.66 23.65 -26.54
N TRP A 361 -12.52 22.32 -26.58
CA TRP A 361 -11.58 21.58 -25.76
C TRP A 361 -10.10 21.84 -26.12
N LEU A 362 -9.79 22.05 -27.41
CA LEU A 362 -8.51 22.52 -27.92
C LEU A 362 -8.09 23.87 -27.32
N VAL A 363 -9.07 24.75 -27.10
CA VAL A 363 -8.88 26.15 -26.66
C VAL A 363 -9.09 26.29 -25.14
N CYS A 364 -9.68 25.33 -24.43
CA CYS A 364 -9.90 25.42 -22.97
C CYS A 364 -8.63 25.50 -22.12
N PHE A 365 -7.46 25.32 -22.70
CA PHE A 365 -6.18 25.61 -22.04
C PHE A 365 -5.69 27.06 -22.27
N ASN A 366 -6.30 27.82 -23.20
CA ASN A 366 -5.95 29.20 -23.55
C ASN A 366 -7.22 30.02 -23.90
N ALA A 367 -7.64 30.89 -22.99
CA ALA A 367 -8.90 31.65 -23.03
C ALA A 367 -9.05 32.64 -24.22
N VAL A 368 -9.30 32.17 -25.45
CA VAL A 368 -9.64 33.06 -26.59
C VAL A 368 -10.75 32.44 -27.45
N ILE A 369 -12.00 32.91 -27.28
CA ILE A 369 -13.22 32.40 -27.95
C ILE A 369 -13.95 33.56 -28.65
N ASP A 370 -13.38 34.16 -29.71
CA ASP A 370 -14.10 35.25 -30.40
C ASP A 370 -14.31 35.07 -31.91
N THR A 371 -13.64 34.14 -32.57
CA THR A 371 -13.59 34.18 -34.05
C THR A 371 -14.59 33.30 -34.81
N CYS A 372 -15.36 32.42 -34.16
CA CYS A 372 -16.36 31.60 -34.87
C CYS A 372 -17.72 31.49 -34.20
N THR A 373 -18.02 32.37 -33.24
CA THR A 373 -19.35 32.46 -32.65
C THR A 373 -20.39 32.94 -33.66
N TYR A 374 -20.04 33.66 -34.72
CA TYR A 374 -21.02 34.45 -35.49
C TYR A 374 -21.83 33.77 -36.60
N ASP A 375 -21.57 32.52 -36.98
CA ASP A 375 -22.33 31.89 -38.08
C ASP A 375 -23.29 30.80 -37.59
N THR A 376 -24.59 31.08 -37.75
CA THR A 376 -25.79 30.23 -37.57
C THR A 376 -26.26 29.91 -36.13
N ASN A 377 -27.54 30.22 -35.88
CA ASN A 377 -28.26 30.08 -34.60
C ASN A 377 -28.24 28.68 -33.96
N HIS A 378 -27.89 27.62 -34.71
CA HIS A 378 -27.74 26.28 -34.16
C HIS A 378 -26.37 26.03 -33.52
N ILE A 379 -25.33 26.76 -33.94
CA ILE A 379 -23.95 26.61 -33.46
C ILE A 379 -23.75 27.39 -32.14
N TYR A 380 -24.42 28.53 -31.99
CA TYR A 380 -24.40 29.37 -30.78
C TYR A 380 -24.83 28.62 -29.50
N GLY A 381 -25.94 27.88 -29.55
CA GLY A 381 -26.43 27.11 -28.40
C GLY A 381 -25.57 25.88 -28.07
N LEU A 382 -24.74 25.43 -29.00
CA LEU A 382 -23.93 24.23 -28.88
C LEU A 382 -22.50 24.52 -28.40
N ALA A 383 -21.94 25.70 -28.72
CA ALA A 383 -20.67 26.15 -28.17
C ALA A 383 -20.76 26.45 -26.66
N ILE A 384 -21.90 26.96 -26.19
CA ILE A 384 -22.12 27.31 -24.78
C ILE A 384 -22.18 26.05 -23.88
N LYS A 385 -22.76 24.94 -24.37
CA LYS A 385 -22.81 23.66 -23.64
C LYS A 385 -21.48 22.92 -23.54
N GLY A 386 -20.46 23.34 -24.29
CA GLY A 386 -19.10 22.82 -24.11
C GLY A 386 -18.40 23.41 -22.88
N GLY A 387 -18.85 24.58 -22.41
CA GLY A 387 -18.25 25.35 -21.31
C GLY A 387 -18.97 25.27 -19.96
N GLU A 388 -20.10 24.56 -19.88
CA GLU A 388 -20.65 24.03 -18.61
C GLU A 388 -20.16 22.59 -18.42
#